data_AF-A0A9E5RUM9-F1
#
_entry.id   AF-A0A9E5RUM9-F1
#
_cell.length_a   1.000
_cell.length_b   1.000
_cell.length_c   1.000
_cell.angle_alpha   90.00
_cell.angle_beta   90.00
_cell.angle_gamma   90.00
#
_symmetry.space_group_name_H-M   'P 1'
#
loop_
_entity.id
_entity.type
_entity.pdbx_description
1 polymer ?
#
loop_
_entity_poly.entity_id
_entity_poly.type
_entity_poly.pdbx_seq_one_letter_code
_entity_poly.pdbx_strand_id
1 'polypeptide(L)'
;MFLRLAQEHRQFVQDLVMNLQALAIVLERRGYPASCYTCGNQMNSASFMVSLGENHLIRFLVSDYGITWTEMRDDRELMKLEGAEAVSQLQELANIVKHSMQATNGNKALAKRH
;
A
#
# COMPACT_ATOMS: atom_id res chain seq x y z
N MET A 1 29.91 -7.67 1.10
CA MET A 1 28.99 -6.59 1.53
C MET A 1 28.01 -6.21 0.42
N PHE A 2 28.46 -5.69 -0.73
CA PHE A 2 27.57 -5.22 -1.82
C PHE A 2 26.58 -6.27 -2.35
N LEU A 3 27.03 -7.51 -2.59
CA LEU A 3 26.15 -8.60 -3.04
C LEU A 3 25.09 -8.98 -2.00
N ARG A 4 25.45 -8.90 -0.72
CA ARG A 4 24.52 -9.16 0.39
C ARG A 4 23.45 -8.07 0.45
N LEU A 5 23.84 -6.81 0.33
CA LEU A 5 22.91 -5.68 0.28
C LEU A 5 21.92 -5.82 -0.88
N ALA A 6 22.41 -6.21 -2.07
CA ALA A 6 21.54 -6.44 -3.24
C ALA A 6 20.56 -7.62 -3.02
N GLN A 7 20.99 -8.69 -2.34
CA GLN A 7 20.12 -9.81 -1.99
C GLN A 7 19.08 -9.44 -0.93
N GLU A 8 19.49 -8.72 0.11
CA GLU A 8 18.59 -8.20 1.15
C GLU A 8 17.54 -7.26 0.55
N HIS A 9 17.93 -6.39 -0.40
CA HIS A 9 16.99 -5.53 -1.13
C HIS A 9 15.96 -6.35 -1.93
N ARG A 10 16.39 -7.40 -2.64
CA ARG A 10 15.45 -8.27 -3.38
C ARG A 10 14.46 -8.97 -2.46
N GLN A 11 14.92 -9.48 -1.31
CA GLN A 11 14.02 -10.11 -0.34
C GLN A 11 13.04 -9.09 0.23
N PHE A 12 13.52 -7.89 0.59
CA PHE A 12 12.68 -6.80 1.05
C PHE A 12 11.59 -6.44 0.03
N VAL A 13 11.94 -6.34 -1.26
CA VAL A 13 10.96 -6.06 -2.32
C VAL A 13 9.90 -7.16 -2.38
N GLN A 14 10.27 -8.44 -2.31
CA GLN A 14 9.30 -9.54 -2.30
C GLN A 14 8.34 -9.47 -1.12
N ASP A 15 8.87 -9.22 0.09
CA ASP A 15 8.06 -9.07 1.30
C ASP A 15 7.12 -7.87 1.19
N LEU A 16 7.59 -6.75 0.62
CA LEU A 16 6.79 -5.56 0.38
C LEU A 16 5.66 -5.84 -0.63
N VAL A 17 5.93 -6.55 -1.72
CA VAL A 17 4.91 -6.96 -2.70
C VAL A 17 3.81 -7.79 -2.05
N MET A 18 4.16 -8.77 -1.21
CA MET A 18 3.17 -9.57 -0.48
C MET A 18 2.31 -8.71 0.46
N ASN A 19 2.93 -7.76 1.16
CA ASN A 19 2.22 -6.81 2.04
C ASN A 19 1.27 -5.90 1.25
N LEU A 20 1.67 -5.42 0.08
CA LEU A 20 0.82 -4.59 -0.79
C LEU A 20 -0.39 -5.35 -1.31
N GLN A 21 -0.23 -6.62 -1.67
CA GLN A 21 -1.35 -7.49 -2.06
C GLN A 21 -2.34 -7.67 -0.91
N ALA A 22 -1.85 -7.96 0.29
CA ALA A 22 -2.69 -8.06 1.48
C ALA A 22 -3.42 -6.74 1.79
N LEU A 23 -2.72 -5.62 1.68
CA LEU A 23 -3.28 -4.29 1.93
C LEU A 23 -4.40 -3.96 0.92
N ALA A 24 -4.21 -4.26 -0.36
CA ALA A 24 -5.23 -4.07 -1.39
C ALA A 24 -6.52 -4.84 -1.05
N ILE A 25 -6.40 -6.12 -0.70
CA ILE A 25 -7.55 -6.95 -0.30
C ILE A 25 -8.28 -6.35 0.91
N VAL A 26 -7.54 -5.86 1.91
CA VAL A 26 -8.14 -5.27 3.12
C VAL A 26 -8.85 -3.96 2.81
N LEU A 27 -8.32 -3.14 1.90
CA LEU A 27 -8.92 -1.88 1.47
C LEU A 27 -10.18 -2.10 0.64
N GLU A 28 -10.15 -3.02 -0.33
CA GLU A 28 -11.33 -3.36 -1.14
C GLU A 28 -12.49 -3.83 -0.26
N ARG A 29 -12.22 -4.68 0.73
CA ARG A 29 -13.23 -5.16 1.69
C ARG A 29 -13.86 -4.05 2.54
N ARG A 30 -13.32 -2.84 2.51
CA ARG A 30 -13.84 -1.67 3.23
C ARG A 30 -14.46 -0.62 2.31
N GLY A 31 -14.56 -0.91 1.02
CA GLY A 31 -15.12 0.02 0.05
C GLY A 31 -14.13 1.05 -0.48
N TYR A 32 -12.83 0.86 -0.27
CA TYR A 32 -11.79 1.61 -0.97
C TYR A 32 -11.31 0.78 -2.16
N PRO A 33 -11.67 1.13 -3.41
CA PRO A 33 -11.20 0.39 -4.58
C PRO A 33 -9.67 0.37 -4.59
N ALA A 34 -9.07 -0.80 -4.48
CA ALA A 34 -7.63 -0.98 -4.39
C ALA A 34 -7.19 -2.17 -5.23
N SER A 35 -6.02 -2.05 -5.86
CA SER A 35 -5.45 -3.11 -6.68
C SER A 35 -3.94 -3.16 -6.50
N CYS A 36 -3.35 -4.34 -6.67
CA CYS A 36 -1.91 -4.53 -6.64
C CYS A 36 -1.52 -5.46 -7.79
N TYR A 37 -0.82 -4.91 -8.78
CA TYR A 37 -0.36 -5.65 -9.94
C TYR A 37 1.13 -5.91 -9.83
N THR A 38 1.56 -7.15 -10.08
CA THR A 38 2.98 -7.51 -10.20
C THR A 38 3.37 -7.58 -11.67
N CYS A 39 4.57 -7.11 -12.01
CA CYS A 39 5.09 -7.27 -13.37
C CYS A 39 6.03 -8.50 -13.43
N GLY A 40 5.72 -9.44 -14.34
CA GLY A 40 6.52 -10.64 -14.59
C GLY A 40 6.23 -11.82 -13.67
N ASN A 41 6.99 -12.91 -13.85
CA ASN A 41 6.81 -14.17 -13.12
C ASN A 41 7.46 -14.18 -11.73
N GLN A 42 8.11 -13.09 -11.32
CA GLN A 42 8.81 -12.97 -10.05
C GLN A 42 8.27 -11.75 -9.29
N MET A 43 8.09 -11.86 -7.98
CA MET A 43 7.64 -10.78 -7.08
C MET A 43 8.71 -9.69 -6.89
N ASN A 44 9.30 -9.23 -7.99
CA ASN A 44 10.40 -8.26 -8.01
C ASN A 44 9.90 -6.83 -8.25
N SER A 45 8.62 -6.66 -8.56
CA SER A 45 8.00 -5.35 -8.69
C SER A 45 6.49 -5.42 -8.46
N ALA A 46 5.93 -4.31 -8.02
CA ALA A 46 4.48 -4.13 -7.97
C ALA A 46 4.08 -2.66 -8.17
N SER A 47 2.88 -2.48 -8.74
CA SER A 47 2.12 -1.24 -8.73
C SER A 47 0.87 -1.44 -7.89
N PHE A 48 0.89 -0.86 -6.70
CA PHE A 48 -0.27 -0.75 -5.82
C PHE A 48 -1.01 0.55 -6.10
N MET A 49 -2.32 0.50 -6.17
CA MET A 49 -3.19 1.65 -6.40
C MET A 49 -4.39 1.58 -5.46
N VAL A 50 -4.77 2.71 -4.87
CA VAL A 50 -6.00 2.84 -4.09
C VAL A 50 -6.69 4.16 -4.39
N SER A 51 -8.00 4.11 -4.63
CA SER A 51 -8.85 5.30 -4.70
C SER A 51 -9.44 5.62 -3.33
N LEU A 52 -9.27 6.86 -2.89
CA LEU A 52 -9.84 7.38 -1.64
C LEU A 52 -11.18 8.12 -1.84
N GLY A 53 -11.78 8.04 -3.03
CA GLY A 53 -12.94 8.84 -3.44
C GLY A 53 -12.54 10.20 -4.01
N GLU A 54 -13.50 10.95 -4.55
CA GLU A 54 -13.29 12.32 -5.09
C GLU A 54 -12.14 12.41 -6.12
N ASN A 55 -12.03 11.41 -7.00
CA ASN A 55 -10.92 11.27 -7.95
C ASN A 55 -9.51 11.32 -7.32
N HIS A 56 -9.40 11.10 -6.01
CA HIS A 56 -8.12 11.00 -5.31
C HIS A 56 -7.58 9.58 -5.43
N LEU A 57 -6.44 9.45 -6.11
CA LEU A 57 -5.78 8.19 -6.40
C LEU A 57 -4.36 8.23 -5.83
N ILE A 58 -4.04 7.22 -5.04
CA ILE A 58 -2.68 6.94 -4.59
C ILE A 58 -2.11 5.81 -5.45
N ARG A 59 -0.87 5.97 -5.90
CA ARG A 59 -0.07 4.92 -6.51
C ARG A 59 1.21 4.73 -5.72
N PHE A 60 1.50 3.49 -5.35
CA PHE A 60 2.78 3.08 -4.79
C PHE A 60 3.43 2.07 -5.72
N LEU A 61 4.63 2.40 -6.22
CA LEU A 61 5.42 1.54 -7.09
C LEU A 61 6.65 1.08 -6.34
N VAL A 62 6.96 -0.22 -6.43
CA VAL A 62 8.20 -0.82 -5.95
C VAL A 62 8.80 -1.66 -7.06
N SER A 63 10.11 -1.56 -7.24
CA SER A 63 10.91 -2.40 -8.12
C SER A 63 12.36 -2.47 -7.62
N ASP A 64 13.21 -3.21 -8.31
CA ASP A 64 14.66 -3.17 -8.15
C ASP A 64 15.29 -1.82 -8.53
N TYR A 65 14.61 -0.99 -9.32
CA TYR A 65 15.06 0.35 -9.69
C TYR A 65 14.68 1.44 -8.68
N GLY A 66 13.72 1.18 -7.79
CA GLY A 66 13.31 2.15 -6.79
C GLY A 66 11.89 1.97 -6.27
N ILE A 67 11.55 2.87 -5.35
CA ILE A 67 10.27 2.94 -4.66
C ILE A 67 9.72 4.35 -4.81
N THR A 68 8.47 4.48 -5.23
CA THR A 68 7.80 5.78 -5.40
C THR A 68 6.38 5.76 -4.87
N TRP A 69 5.96 6.87 -4.27
CA TRP A 69 4.58 7.18 -3.91
C TRP A 69 4.13 8.37 -4.75
N THR A 70 2.95 8.29 -5.35
CA THR A 70 2.36 9.37 -6.14
C THR A 70 0.90 9.55 -5.74
N GLU A 71 0.52 10.80 -5.44
CA GLU A 71 -0.86 11.19 -5.21
C GLU A 71 -1.36 11.99 -6.39
N MET A 72 -2.55 11.63 -6.88
CA MET A 72 -3.20 12.31 -7.98
C MET A 72 -4.62 12.68 -7.59
N ARG A 73 -5.08 13.87 -7.97
CA ARG A 73 -6.48 14.28 -7.88
C ARG A 73 -6.88 14.98 -9.16
N ASP A 74 -8.01 14.60 -9.73
CA ASP A 74 -8.51 15.14 -11.00
C ASP A 74 -7.41 15.18 -12.08
N ASP A 75 -6.69 14.05 -12.20
CA ASP A 75 -5.57 13.84 -13.12
C ASP A 75 -4.35 14.76 -12.92
N ARG A 76 -4.27 15.47 -11.79
CA ARG A 76 -3.12 16.30 -11.41
C ARG A 76 -2.30 15.60 -10.34
N GLU A 77 -1.00 15.46 -10.57
CA GLU A 77 -0.05 15.03 -9.55
C GLU A 77 0.02 16.09 -8.44
N LEU A 78 -0.34 15.70 -7.22
CA LEU A 78 -0.29 16.55 -6.03
C LEU A 78 1.05 16.41 -5.31
N MET A 79 1.56 15.18 -5.26
CA MET A 79 2.76 14.84 -4.53
C MET A 79 3.42 13.61 -5.16
N LYS A 80 4.75 13.63 -5.19
CA LYS A 80 5.58 12.49 -5.51
C LYS A 80 6.72 12.38 -4.51
N LEU A 81 6.85 11.21 -3.89
CA LEU A 81 7.90 10.88 -2.92
C LEU A 81 8.66 9.65 -3.40
N GLU A 82 9.91 9.53 -2.99
CA GLU A 82 10.79 8.43 -3.39
C GLU A 82 11.47 7.80 -2.17
N GLY A 83 11.84 6.52 -2.29
CA GLY A 83 12.60 5.81 -1.25
C GLY A 83 11.91 5.79 0.12
N ALA A 84 12.60 6.26 1.16
CA ALA A 84 12.14 6.15 2.54
C ALA A 84 10.85 6.94 2.81
N GLU A 85 10.68 8.11 2.19
CA GLU A 85 9.49 8.94 2.38
C GLU A 85 8.24 8.26 1.80
N ALA A 86 8.37 7.62 0.63
CA ALA A 86 7.30 6.82 0.06
C ALA A 86 6.89 5.66 0.98
N VAL A 87 7.87 4.97 1.59
CA VAL A 87 7.61 3.89 2.55
C VAL A 87 6.90 4.42 3.80
N SER A 88 7.28 5.60 4.28
CA SER A 88 6.61 6.25 5.42
C SER A 88 5.14 6.52 5.14
N GLN A 89 4.81 7.08 3.97
CA GLN A 89 3.42 7.33 3.58
C GLN A 89 2.60 6.03 3.44
N LEU A 90 3.19 4.97 2.90
CA LEU A 90 2.55 3.67 2.87
C LEU A 90 2.23 3.14 4.28
N GLN A 91 3.14 3.35 5.23
CA GLN A 91 2.92 2.96 6.62
C GLN A 91 1.79 3.76 7.27
N GLU A 92 1.68 5.07 6.99
CA GLU A 92 0.58 5.91 7.46
C GLU A 92 -0.77 5.42 6.91
N LEU A 93 -0.85 5.14 5.61
CA LEU A 93 -2.03 4.56 4.98
C LEU A 93 -2.44 3.25 5.64
N ALA A 94 -1.48 2.34 5.85
CA ALA A 94 -1.73 1.06 6.52
C ALA A 94 -2.20 1.24 7.97
N ASN A 95 -1.69 2.26 8.66
CA ASN A 95 -2.11 2.59 10.02
C ASN A 95 -3.55 3.10 10.07
N ILE A 96 -3.95 4.00 9.16
CA ILE A 96 -5.34 4.48 9.08
C ILE A 96 -6.30 3.29 8.91
N VAL A 97 -5.95 2.37 8.02
CA VAL A 97 -6.67 1.12 7.81
C VAL A 97 -6.70 0.28 9.09
N LYS A 98 -5.60 0.11 9.83
CA LYS A 98 -5.63 -0.67 11.08
C LYS A 98 -6.51 -0.03 12.16
N HIS A 99 -6.40 1.28 12.39
CA HIS A 99 -7.16 1.97 13.44
C HIS A 99 -8.67 1.97 13.16
N SER A 100 -9.07 2.09 11.88
CA SER A 100 -10.48 2.00 11.53
C SER A 100 -11.07 0.60 11.81
N MET A 101 -10.27 -0.48 11.90
CA MET A 101 -10.74 -1.81 12.34
C MET A 101 -11.14 -1.84 13.81
N GLN A 102 -10.35 -1.17 14.66
CA GLN A 102 -10.55 -1.22 16.10
C GLN A 102 -11.83 -0.49 16.50
N ALA A 103 -12.10 0.65 15.85
CA ALA A 103 -13.35 1.39 16.03
C ALA A 103 -14.60 0.58 15.60
N THR A 104 -14.55 -0.11 14.45
CA THR A 104 -15.71 -0.91 13.98
C THR A 104 -15.95 -2.18 14.81
N ASN A 105 -14.90 -2.85 15.30
CA ASN A 105 -15.04 -4.04 16.14
C ASN A 105 -15.60 -3.70 17.53
N GLY A 106 -15.29 -2.53 18.09
CA GLY A 106 -15.92 -2.05 19.33
C GLY A 106 -17.44 -1.88 19.18
N ASN A 107 -17.89 -1.31 18.06
CA ASN A 107 -19.33 -1.11 17.80
C ASN A 107 -20.09 -2.43 17.58
N LYS A 108 -19.47 -3.43 16.94
CA LYS A 108 -20.10 -4.75 16.77
C LYS A 108 -20.18 -5.55 18.08
N ALA A 109 -19.28 -5.31 19.03
CA ALA A 109 -19.31 -5.97 20.35
C ALA A 109 -20.44 -5.41 21.25
N LEU A 110 -20.76 -4.11 21.14
CA LEU A 110 -21.92 -3.52 21.83
C LEU A 110 -23.26 -3.92 21.18
N ALA A 111 -23.31 -4.03 19.85
CA ALA A 111 -24.55 -4.39 19.13
C ALA A 111 -25.02 -5.85 19.31
N LYS A 112 -24.18 -6.73 19.86
CA LYS A 112 -24.52 -8.15 20.15
C LYS A 112 -25.00 -8.38 21.59
N ARG A 113 -25.22 -7.33 22.38
CA ARG A 113 -25.64 -7.41 23.79
C ARG A 113 -27.11 -7.03 24.05
N HIS A 114 -27.94 -6.99 23.02
CA HIS A 114 -29.39 -6.77 23.13
C HIS A 114 -30.19 -7.90 22.51
#